data_AF-A0A7J8Q012-F1
#
_entry.id   AF-A0A7J8Q012-F1
#
_cell.length_a   1.000
_cell.length_b   1.000
_cell.length_c   1.000
_cell.angle_alpha   90.00
_cell.angle_beta   90.00
_cell.angle_gamma   90.00
#
_symmetry.space_group_name_H-M   'P 1'
#
loop_
_entity.id
_entity.type
_entity.pdbx_description
1 polymer ?
#
loop_
_entity_poly.entity_id
_entity_poly.type
_entity_poly.pdbx_seq_one_letter_code
_entity_poly.pdbx_strand_id
1 'polypeptide(L)'
;ELYFATQYSQPFLSQCAACLWKQHWSYWRNPPYTAVRFLFTTAIALMFGTLFWDLGSKTKKLQDLSNVMGSMYAAVLFIGIQNSSSVQPVVSVERTVFYRERAAGMYSAMPYAIGQVLIEIPYIFVQASGYGIIVYSMVGFEWTAAKFFWYIFFMLFTLLYFTFYGMMAVAVTPNSHIAAIVSSAFYGLWNLFSGFIIPRS
;
A
#
# COMPACT_ATOMS: atom_id res chain seq x y z
N GLU A 1 3.45 47.45 -6.51
CA GLU A 1 3.30 46.03 -6.13
C GLU A 1 3.96 45.17 -7.20
N LEU A 2 4.76 44.18 -6.81
CA LEU A 2 5.40 43.26 -7.75
C LEU A 2 4.34 42.24 -8.23
N TYR A 3 3.86 42.40 -9.45
CA TYR A 3 2.90 41.50 -10.07
C TYR A 3 3.67 40.42 -10.83
N PHE A 4 3.69 39.20 -10.32
CA PHE A 4 4.26 38.06 -11.02
C PHE A 4 3.21 37.43 -11.94
N ALA A 5 3.59 37.15 -13.19
CA ALA A 5 2.68 36.57 -14.19
C ALA A 5 2.20 35.15 -13.83
N THR A 6 2.93 34.43 -12.97
CA THR A 6 2.58 33.09 -12.50
C THR A 6 2.84 32.95 -11.01
N GLN A 7 1.97 32.21 -10.30
CA GLN A 7 2.12 31.91 -8.87
C GLN A 7 3.38 31.08 -8.56
N TYR A 8 3.89 30.33 -9.55
CA TYR A 8 5.11 29.52 -9.43
C TYR A 8 6.09 29.83 -10.57
N SER A 9 7.39 29.77 -10.28
CA SER A 9 8.46 30.15 -11.22
C SER A 9 8.80 29.10 -12.29
N GLN A 10 8.33 27.87 -12.15
CA GLN A 10 8.67 26.74 -13.03
C GLN A 10 7.41 26.02 -13.54
N PRO A 11 7.45 25.40 -14.74
CA PRO A 11 6.32 24.65 -15.28
C PRO A 11 6.03 23.39 -14.45
N PHE A 12 4.80 22.88 -14.58
CA PHE A 12 4.27 21.76 -13.80
C PHE A 12 5.15 20.49 -13.87
N LEU A 13 5.66 20.15 -15.05
CA LEU A 13 6.50 18.96 -15.24
C LEU A 13 7.85 19.06 -14.52
N SER A 14 8.47 20.24 -14.53
CA SER A 14 9.72 20.48 -13.79
C SER A 14 9.49 20.40 -12.28
N GLN A 15 8.35 20.90 -11.79
CA GLN A 15 7.96 20.72 -10.38
C GLN A 15 7.78 19.23 -10.05
N CYS A 16 7.11 18.47 -10.92
CA CYS A 16 6.87 17.04 -10.70
C CYS A 16 8.18 16.24 -10.67
N ALA A 17 9.09 16.51 -11.61
CA ALA A 17 10.40 15.86 -11.65
C ALA A 17 11.25 16.19 -10.41
N ALA A 18 11.23 17.45 -9.95
CA ALA A 18 11.92 17.86 -8.74
C ALA A 18 11.33 17.21 -7.47
N CYS A 19 10.00 17.12 -7.37
CA CYS A 19 9.33 16.43 -6.28
C CYS A 19 9.65 14.93 -6.27
N LEU A 20 9.64 14.27 -7.44
CA LEU A 20 10.04 12.87 -7.59
C LEU A 20 11.48 12.63 -7.16
N TRP A 21 12.39 13.48 -7.61
CA TRP A 21 13.80 13.41 -7.23
C TRP A 21 13.97 13.55 -5.71
N LYS A 22 13.33 14.55 -5.10
CA LYS A 22 13.34 14.73 -3.64
C LYS A 22 12.81 13.51 -2.92
N GLN A 23 11.68 12.96 -3.36
CA GLN A 23 11.05 11.79 -2.77
C GLN A 23 11.95 10.55 -2.87
N HIS A 24 12.58 10.34 -4.03
CA HIS A 24 13.56 9.26 -4.22
C HIS A 24 14.73 9.35 -3.22
N TRP A 25 15.31 10.54 -3.05
CA TRP A 25 16.38 10.74 -2.08
C TRP A 25 15.90 10.61 -0.62
N SER A 26 14.68 11.04 -0.30
CA SER A 26 14.07 10.86 1.03
C SER A 26 13.96 9.38 1.38
N TYR A 27 13.42 8.57 0.47
CA TYR A 27 13.24 7.13 0.65
C TYR A 27 14.58 6.40 0.71
N TRP A 28 15.52 6.76 -0.17
CA TRP A 28 16.84 6.14 -0.19
C TRP A 28 17.68 6.46 1.06
N ARG A 29 17.59 7.69 1.58
CA ARG A 29 18.29 8.11 2.82
C ARG A 29 17.60 7.68 4.11
N ASN A 30 16.35 7.20 4.03
CA ASN A 30 15.61 6.63 5.16
C ASN A 30 15.45 5.11 5.04
N PRO A 31 16.56 4.32 5.07
CA PRO A 31 16.49 2.87 5.02
C PRO A 31 15.68 2.22 6.15
N PRO A 32 15.56 2.74 7.40
CA PRO A 32 14.77 2.03 8.41
C PRO A 32 13.30 1.90 8.01
N TYR A 33 12.72 2.87 7.29
CA TYR A 33 11.33 2.77 6.85
C TYR A 33 11.13 1.62 5.86
N THR A 34 11.92 1.62 4.79
CA THR A 34 11.83 0.61 3.73
C THR A 34 12.23 -0.77 4.23
N ALA A 35 13.33 -0.89 4.99
CA ALA A 35 13.81 -2.16 5.51
C ALA A 35 12.85 -2.81 6.49
N VAL A 36 12.26 -2.02 7.40
CA VAL A 36 11.28 -2.53 8.38
C VAL A 36 10.01 -3.03 7.66
N ARG A 37 9.54 -2.30 6.63
CA ARG A 37 8.40 -2.72 5.82
C ARG A 37 8.67 -4.03 5.09
N PHE A 38 9.85 -4.21 4.50
CA PHE A 38 10.24 -5.47 3.87
C PHE A 38 10.39 -6.63 4.87
N LEU A 39 10.97 -6.38 6.04
CA LEU A 39 11.11 -7.40 7.09
C LEU A 39 9.76 -7.89 7.61
N PHE A 40 8.87 -6.96 7.99
CA PHE A 40 7.54 -7.33 8.48
C PHE A 40 6.75 -8.10 7.43
N THR A 41 6.84 -7.71 6.17
CA THR A 41 6.07 -8.35 5.10
C THR A 41 6.58 -9.73 4.77
N THR A 42 7.90 -9.94 4.85
CA THR A 42 8.51 -11.28 4.76
C THR A 42 8.12 -12.16 5.96
N ALA A 43 8.15 -11.61 7.18
CA ALA A 43 7.74 -12.35 8.38
C ALA A 43 6.25 -12.76 8.33
N ILE A 44 5.37 -11.85 7.88
CA ILE A 44 3.94 -12.12 7.69
C ILE A 44 3.73 -13.15 6.57
N ALA A 45 4.50 -13.07 5.47
CA ALA A 45 4.45 -14.05 4.39
C ALA A 45 4.77 -15.46 4.90
N LEU A 46 5.83 -15.60 5.70
CA LEU A 46 6.22 -16.88 6.29
C LEU A 46 5.17 -17.37 7.28
N MET A 47 4.65 -16.50 8.15
CA MET A 47 3.61 -16.85 9.11
C MET A 47 2.36 -17.40 8.40
N PHE A 48 1.82 -16.67 7.41
CA PHE A 48 0.65 -17.13 6.65
C PHE A 48 0.94 -18.33 5.75
N GLY A 49 2.14 -18.40 5.16
CA GLY A 49 2.59 -19.55 4.40
C GLY A 49 2.67 -20.83 5.24
N THR A 50 3.13 -20.73 6.50
CA THR A 50 3.13 -21.87 7.43
C THR A 50 1.74 -22.22 7.96
N LEU A 51 0.90 -21.22 8.25
CA LEU A 51 -0.46 -21.44 8.76
C LEU A 51 -1.34 -22.16 7.74
N PHE A 52 -1.16 -21.85 6.45
CA PHE A 52 -1.95 -22.41 5.36
C PHE A 52 -1.14 -23.37 4.48
N TRP A 53 -0.24 -24.12 5.12
CA TRP A 53 0.61 -25.10 4.44
C TRP A 53 -0.23 -26.16 3.72
N ASP A 54 0.06 -26.35 2.43
CA ASP A 54 -0.57 -27.37 1.58
C ASP A 54 -2.11 -27.32 1.54
N LEU A 55 -2.69 -26.12 1.79
CA LEU A 55 -4.13 -25.93 1.70
C LEU A 55 -4.62 -26.01 0.24
N GLY A 56 -3.77 -25.61 -0.72
CA GLY A 56 -4.08 -25.59 -2.15
C GLY A 56 -4.39 -26.97 -2.73
N SER A 57 -3.80 -28.04 -2.19
CA SER A 57 -3.96 -29.40 -2.73
C SER A 57 -5.24 -30.11 -2.25
N LYS A 58 -5.98 -29.53 -1.29
CA LYS A 58 -7.20 -30.10 -0.70
C LYS A 58 -8.44 -29.36 -1.23
N THR A 59 -8.84 -29.61 -2.47
CA THR A 59 -10.00 -28.93 -3.10
C THR A 59 -11.23 -29.82 -3.27
N LYS A 60 -11.33 -30.94 -2.54
CA LYS A 60 -12.35 -31.98 -2.78
C LYS A 60 -13.71 -31.68 -2.13
N LYS A 61 -13.76 -30.83 -1.10
CA LYS A 61 -15.00 -30.44 -0.41
C LYS A 61 -15.26 -28.94 -0.54
N LEU A 62 -16.53 -28.56 -0.59
CA LEU A 62 -16.96 -27.14 -0.55
C LEU A 62 -16.40 -26.41 0.70
N GLN A 63 -16.28 -27.12 1.82
CA GLN A 63 -15.68 -26.57 3.03
C GLN A 63 -14.20 -26.22 2.85
N ASP A 64 -13.45 -27.07 2.14
CA ASP A 64 -12.02 -26.83 1.93
C ASP A 64 -11.80 -25.63 0.97
N LEU A 65 -12.67 -25.49 -0.05
CA LEU A 65 -12.73 -24.31 -0.91
C LEU A 65 -13.01 -23.03 -0.13
N SER A 66 -14.00 -23.06 0.78
CA SER A 66 -14.32 -21.92 1.64
C SER A 66 -13.15 -21.56 2.56
N ASN A 67 -12.46 -22.56 3.11
CA ASN A 67 -11.28 -22.36 3.94
C ASN A 67 -10.12 -21.71 3.15
N VAL A 68 -9.86 -22.16 1.92
CA VAL A 68 -8.85 -21.55 1.03
C VAL A 68 -9.21 -20.10 0.72
N MET A 69 -10.45 -19.83 0.33
CA MET A 69 -10.90 -18.45 0.04
C MET A 69 -10.80 -17.54 1.28
N GLY A 70 -11.21 -18.04 2.45
CA GLY A 70 -11.13 -17.30 3.71
C GLY A 70 -9.69 -17.04 4.14
N SER A 71 -8.79 -18.01 3.94
CA SER A 71 -7.37 -17.86 4.23
C SER A 71 -6.72 -16.76 3.38
N MET A 72 -7.01 -16.74 2.07
CA MET A 72 -6.53 -15.71 1.15
C MET A 72 -7.08 -14.33 1.53
N TYR A 73 -8.38 -14.26 1.83
CA TYR A 73 -9.04 -13.02 2.24
C TYR A 73 -8.42 -12.43 3.52
N ALA A 74 -8.26 -13.25 4.56
CA ALA A 74 -7.65 -12.84 5.83
C ALA A 74 -6.19 -12.39 5.65
N ALA A 75 -5.42 -13.13 4.85
CA ALA A 75 -4.01 -12.81 4.60
C ALA A 75 -3.86 -11.46 3.87
N VAL A 76 -4.65 -11.22 2.82
CA VAL A 76 -4.67 -9.95 2.05
C VAL A 76 -5.06 -8.77 2.92
N LEU A 77 -6.10 -8.92 3.74
CA LEU A 77 -6.52 -7.85 4.65
C LEU A 77 -5.46 -7.51 5.68
N PHE A 78 -4.87 -8.54 6.31
CA PHE A 78 -3.88 -8.33 7.34
C PHE A 78 -2.67 -7.58 6.79
N ILE A 79 -2.13 -8.02 5.64
CA ILE A 79 -0.98 -7.32 5.04
C ILE A 79 -1.37 -5.95 4.47
N GLY A 80 -2.58 -5.78 3.94
CA GLY A 80 -3.08 -4.50 3.45
C GLY A 80 -3.18 -3.45 4.56
N ILE A 81 -3.75 -3.81 5.71
CA ILE A 81 -3.87 -2.93 6.87
C ILE A 81 -2.48 -2.57 7.42
N GLN A 82 -1.58 -3.56 7.57
CA GLN A 82 -0.21 -3.31 8.04
C GLN A 82 0.55 -2.33 7.13
N ASN A 83 0.41 -2.49 5.81
CA ASN A 83 1.02 -1.57 4.85
C ASN A 83 0.53 -0.13 5.03
N SER A 84 -0.80 0.05 5.08
CA SER A 84 -1.38 1.37 5.30
C SER A 84 -0.89 2.00 6.60
N SER A 85 -0.96 1.27 7.71
CA SER A 85 -0.52 1.76 9.03
C SER A 85 0.96 2.18 9.04
N SER A 86 1.82 1.48 8.28
CA SER A 86 3.24 1.83 8.17
C SER A 86 3.49 3.14 7.39
N VAL A 87 2.67 3.44 6.39
CA VAL A 87 2.80 4.62 5.51
C VAL A 87 2.31 5.90 6.21
N GLN A 88 1.29 5.78 7.07
CA GLN A 88 0.66 6.93 7.72
C GLN A 88 1.61 7.88 8.48
N PRO A 89 2.53 7.40 9.36
CA PRO A 89 3.44 8.29 10.08
C PRO A 89 4.45 8.97 9.16
N VAL A 90 4.92 8.28 8.11
CA VAL A 90 5.89 8.84 7.15
C VAL A 90 5.25 10.00 6.39
N VAL A 91 4.06 9.79 5.84
CA VAL A 91 3.33 10.83 5.11
C VAL A 91 2.97 12.02 6.02
N SER A 92 2.72 11.78 7.31
CA SER A 92 2.45 12.86 8.27
C SER A 92 3.66 13.78 8.48
N VAL A 93 4.86 13.19 8.58
CA VAL A 93 6.12 13.95 8.68
C VAL A 93 6.38 14.74 7.39
N GLU A 94 6.24 14.10 6.22
CA GLU A 94 6.45 14.76 4.93
C GLU A 94 5.45 15.90 4.67
N ARG A 95 4.19 15.72 5.07
CA ARG A 95 3.16 16.76 4.98
C ARG A 95 3.55 18.05 5.71
N THR A 96 4.20 17.93 6.87
CA THR A 96 4.67 19.11 7.62
C THR A 96 5.73 19.89 6.84
N VAL A 97 6.61 19.19 6.12
CA VAL A 97 7.61 19.80 5.24
C VAL A 97 6.93 20.43 4.03
N PHE A 98 5.98 19.73 3.41
CA PHE A 98 5.20 20.24 2.28
C PHE A 98 4.48 21.56 2.60
N TYR A 99 3.83 21.67 3.77
CA TYR A 99 3.16 22.92 4.16
C TYR A 99 4.12 24.11 4.25
N ARG A 100 5.36 23.87 4.72
CA ARG A 100 6.40 24.91 4.78
C ARG A 100 6.88 25.32 3.40
N GLU A 101 7.11 24.37 2.50
CA GLU A 101 7.56 24.62 1.13
C GLU A 101 6.48 25.28 0.27
N ARG A 102 5.22 24.93 0.49
CA ARG A 102 4.06 25.58 -0.15
C ARG A 102 3.89 27.01 0.34
N ALA A 103 4.07 27.28 1.63
CA ALA A 103 4.03 28.63 2.19
C ALA A 103 5.17 29.51 1.62
N ALA A 104 6.31 28.92 1.28
CA ALA A 104 7.41 29.58 0.57
C ALA A 104 7.19 29.72 -0.95
N GLY A 105 6.07 29.24 -1.50
CA GLY A 105 5.74 29.36 -2.92
C GLY A 105 6.58 28.47 -3.85
N MET A 106 7.20 27.40 -3.34
CA MET A 106 8.15 26.58 -4.13
C MET A 106 7.48 25.73 -5.23
N TYR A 107 6.36 25.06 -4.91
CA TYR A 107 5.61 24.21 -5.84
C TYR A 107 4.16 23.98 -5.38
N SER A 108 3.31 23.53 -6.30
CA SER A 108 1.87 23.29 -6.04
C SER A 108 1.57 21.91 -5.42
N ALA A 109 0.35 21.68 -4.93
CA ALA A 109 -0.01 20.42 -4.28
C ALA A 109 -0.05 19.19 -5.23
N MET A 110 -0.36 19.42 -6.51
CA MET A 110 -0.55 18.34 -7.49
C MET A 110 0.78 17.62 -7.86
N PRO A 111 1.88 18.32 -8.20
CA PRO A 111 3.19 17.69 -8.43
C PRO A 111 3.70 16.88 -7.25
N TYR A 112 3.42 17.33 -6.03
CA TYR A 112 3.75 16.60 -4.81
C TYR A 112 2.99 15.29 -4.69
N ALA A 113 1.66 15.31 -4.89
CA ALA A 113 0.84 14.12 -4.84
C ALA A 113 1.26 13.09 -5.90
N ILE A 114 1.55 13.54 -7.13
CA ILE A 114 2.03 12.66 -8.20
C ILE A 114 3.39 12.06 -7.84
N GLY A 115 4.31 12.87 -7.31
CA GLY A 115 5.63 12.39 -6.89
C GLY A 115 5.55 11.32 -5.80
N GLN A 116 4.67 11.51 -4.82
CA GLN A 116 4.46 10.58 -3.72
C GLN A 116 3.81 9.27 -4.17
N VAL A 117 2.87 9.31 -5.12
CA VAL A 117 2.25 8.10 -5.69
C VAL A 117 3.25 7.30 -6.52
N LEU A 118 4.02 7.97 -7.37
CA LEU A 118 4.97 7.32 -8.27
C LEU A 118 6.14 6.66 -7.54
N ILE A 119 6.62 7.24 -6.44
CA ILE A 119 7.71 6.64 -5.67
C ILE A 119 7.29 5.36 -4.94
N GLU A 120 6.02 5.25 -4.51
CA GLU A 120 5.49 4.08 -3.78
C GLU A 120 5.30 2.85 -4.69
N ILE A 121 4.94 3.03 -5.96
CA ILE A 121 4.68 1.94 -6.91
C ILE A 121 5.84 0.90 -6.97
N PRO A 122 7.11 1.27 -7.19
CA PRO A 122 8.19 0.30 -7.28
C PRO A 122 8.44 -0.44 -5.96
N TYR A 123 8.34 0.23 -4.81
CA TYR A 123 8.52 -0.43 -3.51
C TYR A 123 7.42 -1.45 -3.23
N ILE A 124 6.16 -1.06 -3.48
CA ILE A 124 5.02 -1.96 -3.33
C ILE A 124 5.11 -3.13 -4.32
N PHE A 125 5.63 -2.90 -5.53
CA PHE A 125 5.85 -3.96 -6.51
C PHE A 125 6.84 -5.03 -6.05
N VAL A 126 7.99 -4.61 -5.54
CA VAL A 126 9.00 -5.54 -4.99
C VAL A 126 8.42 -6.30 -3.79
N GLN A 127 7.66 -5.60 -2.94
CA GLN A 127 7.05 -6.17 -1.75
C GLN A 127 5.94 -7.17 -2.09
N ALA A 128 5.05 -6.84 -3.03
CA ALA A 128 3.99 -7.71 -3.52
C ALA A 128 4.58 -8.97 -4.18
N SER A 129 5.66 -8.81 -4.93
CA SER A 129 6.36 -9.92 -5.58
C SER A 129 7.00 -10.86 -4.54
N GLY A 130 7.73 -10.31 -3.56
CA GLY A 130 8.36 -11.11 -2.50
C GLY A 130 7.34 -11.86 -1.66
N TYR A 131 6.29 -11.17 -1.19
CA TYR A 131 5.19 -11.80 -0.46
C TYR A 131 4.49 -12.87 -1.31
N GLY A 132 4.21 -12.53 -2.57
CA GLY A 132 3.48 -13.40 -3.48
C GLY A 132 4.22 -14.70 -3.75
N ILE A 133 5.53 -14.64 -4.00
CA ILE A 133 6.38 -15.83 -4.23
C ILE A 133 6.37 -16.76 -3.00
N ILE A 134 6.55 -16.20 -1.80
CA ILE A 134 6.61 -16.99 -0.57
C ILE A 134 5.27 -17.67 -0.31
N VAL A 135 4.18 -16.92 -0.26
CA VAL A 135 2.86 -17.48 0.07
C VAL A 135 2.37 -18.44 -1.02
N TYR A 136 2.56 -18.11 -2.29
CA TYR A 136 2.13 -18.97 -3.40
C TYR A 136 2.87 -20.32 -3.38
N SER A 137 4.16 -20.32 -3.05
CA SER A 137 4.95 -21.54 -2.94
C SER A 137 4.57 -22.39 -1.72
N MET A 138 4.33 -21.78 -0.56
CA MET A 138 4.03 -22.50 0.69
C MET A 138 2.60 -23.03 0.77
N VAL A 139 1.63 -22.33 0.18
CA VAL A 139 0.23 -22.78 0.13
C VAL A 139 0.03 -23.95 -0.84
N GLY A 140 0.95 -24.14 -1.79
CA GLY A 140 0.92 -25.23 -2.76
C GLY A 140 -0.12 -25.00 -3.87
N PHE A 141 -0.25 -23.77 -4.37
CA PHE A 141 -1.12 -23.49 -5.51
C PHE A 141 -0.61 -24.15 -6.81
N GLU A 142 -1.53 -24.39 -7.76
CA GLU A 142 -1.17 -24.96 -9.06
C GLU A 142 -0.23 -24.04 -9.84
N TRP A 143 1.00 -24.52 -10.06
CA TRP A 143 2.05 -23.83 -10.80
C TRP A 143 1.74 -23.73 -12.29
N THR A 144 0.89 -22.77 -12.65
CA THR A 144 0.71 -22.31 -14.03
C THR A 144 1.11 -20.85 -14.10
N ALA A 145 1.98 -20.50 -15.06
CA ALA A 145 2.49 -19.13 -15.21
C ALA A 145 1.36 -18.07 -15.24
N ALA A 146 0.27 -18.35 -15.96
CA ALA A 146 -0.89 -17.47 -15.99
C ALA A 146 -1.50 -17.22 -14.60
N LYS A 147 -1.73 -18.28 -13.80
CA LYS A 147 -2.32 -18.18 -12.45
C LYS A 147 -1.40 -17.44 -11.49
N PHE A 148 -0.09 -17.67 -11.60
CA PHE A 148 0.92 -16.99 -10.81
C PHE A 148 0.97 -15.48 -11.10
N PHE A 149 1.01 -15.09 -12.38
CA PHE A 149 1.00 -13.66 -12.74
C PHE A 149 -0.30 -12.98 -12.36
N TRP A 150 -1.44 -13.66 -12.51
CA TRP A 150 -2.72 -13.15 -12.01
C TRP A 150 -2.71 -12.94 -10.50
N TYR A 151 -2.14 -13.88 -9.74
CA TYR A 151 -2.02 -13.75 -8.29
C TYR A 151 -1.19 -12.53 -7.89
N ILE A 152 0.00 -12.35 -8.48
CA ILE A 152 0.84 -11.17 -8.24
C ILE A 152 0.13 -9.88 -8.65
N PHE A 153 -0.56 -9.89 -9.78
CA PHE A 153 -1.32 -8.73 -10.27
C PHE A 153 -2.39 -8.32 -9.26
N PHE A 154 -3.24 -9.24 -8.82
CA PHE A 154 -4.28 -8.92 -7.84
C PHE A 154 -3.70 -8.46 -6.50
N MET A 155 -2.63 -9.10 -6.02
CA MET A 155 -1.91 -8.71 -4.80
C MET A 155 -1.33 -7.29 -4.91
N LEU A 156 -0.72 -6.96 -6.06
CA LEU A 156 -0.16 -5.63 -6.32
C LEU A 156 -1.25 -4.55 -6.24
N PHE A 157 -2.37 -4.76 -6.95
CA PHE A 157 -3.46 -3.79 -6.97
C PHE A 157 -4.14 -3.64 -5.60
N THR A 158 -4.29 -4.71 -4.83
CA THR A 158 -4.82 -4.60 -3.46
C THR A 158 -3.87 -3.83 -2.55
N LEU A 159 -2.56 -4.11 -2.59
CA LEU A 159 -1.59 -3.39 -1.77
C LEU A 159 -1.48 -1.90 -2.16
N LEU A 160 -1.53 -1.58 -3.45
CA LEU A 160 -1.61 -0.20 -3.93
C LEU A 160 -2.89 0.48 -3.41
N TYR A 161 -4.03 -0.20 -3.50
CA TYR A 161 -5.31 0.31 -3.02
C TYR A 161 -5.25 0.67 -1.52
N PHE A 162 -4.78 -0.25 -0.69
CA PHE A 162 -4.66 -0.02 0.76
C PHE A 162 -3.66 1.10 1.08
N THR A 163 -2.53 1.16 0.37
CA THR A 163 -1.51 2.18 0.60
C THR A 163 -2.04 3.57 0.24
N PHE A 164 -2.66 3.73 -0.92
CA PHE A 164 -3.21 5.02 -1.37
C PHE A 164 -4.37 5.48 -0.48
N TYR A 165 -5.19 4.54 -0.03
CA TYR A 165 -6.22 4.84 0.97
C TYR A 165 -5.60 5.36 2.28
N GLY A 166 -4.53 4.73 2.77
CA GLY A 166 -3.80 5.20 3.96
C GLY A 166 -3.23 6.61 3.80
N MET A 167 -2.67 6.93 2.62
CA MET A 167 -2.18 8.27 2.31
C MET A 167 -3.30 9.31 2.28
N MET A 168 -4.44 8.97 1.67
CA MET A 168 -5.63 9.82 1.63
C MET A 168 -6.16 10.09 3.05
N ALA A 169 -6.22 9.07 3.91
CA ALA A 169 -6.67 9.23 5.29
C ALA A 169 -5.81 10.25 6.06
N VAL A 170 -4.49 10.24 5.89
CA VAL A 170 -3.58 11.24 6.49
C VAL A 170 -3.71 12.62 5.87
N ALA A 171 -4.07 12.71 4.58
CA ALA A 171 -4.33 13.99 3.94
C ALA A 171 -5.56 14.70 4.53
N VAL A 172 -6.61 13.95 4.88
CA VAL A 172 -7.88 14.49 5.40
C VAL A 172 -7.85 14.73 6.91
N THR A 173 -7.03 13.98 7.66
CA THR A 173 -7.00 14.05 9.13
C THR A 173 -5.85 14.91 9.67
N PRO A 174 -6.01 15.58 10.82
CA PRO A 174 -4.96 16.44 11.35
C PRO A 174 -3.77 15.67 11.94
N ASN A 175 -3.95 14.42 12.39
CA ASN A 175 -2.93 13.62 13.06
C ASN A 175 -2.95 12.17 12.53
N SER A 176 -1.78 11.53 12.42
CA SER A 176 -1.64 10.11 12.03
C SER A 176 -2.40 9.16 12.95
N HIS A 177 -2.50 9.44 14.25
CA HIS A 177 -3.29 8.62 15.17
C HIS A 177 -4.79 8.64 14.84
N ILE A 178 -5.32 9.80 14.49
CA ILE A 178 -6.72 9.95 14.08
C ILE A 178 -6.93 9.31 12.71
N ALA A 179 -5.96 9.45 11.79
CA ALA A 179 -5.96 8.77 10.50
C ALA A 179 -6.10 7.25 10.65
N ALA A 180 -5.37 6.66 11.61
CA ALA A 180 -5.40 5.23 11.88
C ALA A 180 -6.78 4.78 12.38
N ILE A 181 -7.38 5.53 13.30
CA ILE A 181 -8.73 5.25 13.84
C ILE A 181 -9.77 5.33 12.73
N VAL A 182 -9.78 6.41 11.95
CA VAL A 182 -10.72 6.59 10.83
C VAL A 182 -10.54 5.48 9.80
N SER A 183 -9.30 5.19 9.40
CA SER A 183 -9.00 4.12 8.45
C SER A 183 -9.48 2.76 8.95
N SER A 184 -9.29 2.47 10.25
CA SER A 184 -9.73 1.20 10.85
C SER A 184 -11.25 1.03 10.83
N ALA A 185 -12.02 2.10 11.06
CA ALA A 185 -13.48 2.07 10.97
C ALA A 185 -13.95 1.76 9.54
N PHE A 186 -13.31 2.40 8.55
CA PHE A 186 -13.58 2.11 7.14
C PHE A 186 -13.14 0.71 6.70
N TYR A 187 -12.03 0.18 7.23
CA TYR A 187 -11.64 -1.21 6.97
C TYR A 187 -12.67 -2.21 7.49
N GLY A 188 -13.27 -1.92 8.65
CA GLY A 188 -14.39 -2.71 9.19
C GLY A 188 -15.61 -2.68 8.28
N LEU A 189 -15.99 -1.50 7.79
CA LEU A 189 -17.09 -1.34 6.84
C LEU A 189 -16.84 -2.08 5.52
N TRP A 190 -15.63 -1.91 4.95
CA TRP A 190 -15.21 -2.62 3.75
C TRP A 190 -15.26 -4.14 3.96
N ASN A 191 -14.78 -4.60 5.11
CA ASN A 191 -14.80 -6.01 5.46
C ASN A 191 -16.22 -6.59 5.42
N LEU A 192 -17.17 -5.84 5.99
CA LEU A 192 -18.57 -6.25 6.05
C LEU A 192 -19.20 -6.38 4.66
N PHE A 193 -18.93 -5.44 3.76
CA PHE A 193 -19.49 -5.41 2.39
C PHE A 193 -18.65 -6.14 1.33
N SER A 194 -17.51 -6.72 1.72
CA SER A 194 -16.59 -7.46 0.85
C SER A 194 -17.22 -8.70 0.20
N GLY A 195 -18.36 -9.18 0.72
CA GLY A 195 -19.08 -10.35 0.22
C GLY A 195 -18.57 -11.69 0.78
N PHE A 196 -17.51 -11.70 1.59
CA PHE A 196 -17.06 -12.91 2.28
C PHE A 196 -17.80 -13.15 3.61
N ILE A 197 -17.98 -12.10 4.43
CA ILE A 197 -18.69 -12.20 5.73
C ILE A 197 -20.21 -12.25 5.54
N ILE A 198 -20.75 -11.44 4.63
CA ILE A 198 -22.16 -11.45 4.25
C ILE A 198 -22.24 -12.06 2.84
N PRO A 199 -22.73 -13.30 2.69
CA PRO A 199 -22.97 -13.88 1.39
C PRO A 199 -23.98 -13.01 0.64
N ARG A 200 -23.63 -12.53 -0.56
CA ARG A 200 -24.61 -11.87 -1.43
C ARG A 200 -25.52 -12.95 -2.01
N SER A 201 -26.74 -13.01 -1.49
CA SER A 201 -27.84 -13.87 -1.97
C SER A 201 -28.28 -13.51 -3.37
#